data_AF-A0A351ACM6-F1
#
_entry.id   AF-A0A351ACM6-F1
#
_cell.length_a   1.000
_cell.length_b   1.000
_cell.length_c   1.000
_cell.angle_alpha   90.00
_cell.angle_beta   90.00
_cell.angle_gamma   90.00
#
_symmetry.space_group_name_H-M   'P 1'
#
loop_
_entity.id
_entity.type
_entity.pdbx_description
1 polymer ?
#
loop_
_entity_poly.entity_id
_entity_poly.type
_entity_poly.pdbx_seq_one_letter_code
_entity_poly.pdbx_strand_id
1 'polypeptide(L)'
;MSLEKPTKKWRPADIDALLDLARVMESPNFEIMTWPDLPDLEENGTRIVQMPYPEYNPVVGLIVQMLYESSAYIDPYGTLPEDPEVDGRPFQPMGAEFPPDYFPRATLNQVRRYLVLCTRGEKFCDGHIGAEFKKGSFPAAFARLRALRSEMNL
;
A
#
# COMPACT_ATOMS: atom_id res chain seq x y z
N MET A 1 12.73 12.59 -6.92
CA MET A 1 11.76 12.50 -5.80
C MET A 1 11.48 13.91 -5.33
N SER A 2 10.32 14.49 -5.64
CA SER A 2 10.01 15.84 -5.16
C SER A 2 9.60 15.76 -3.68
N LEU A 3 10.44 16.34 -2.82
CA LEU A 3 10.24 16.50 -1.38
C LEU A 3 9.14 17.51 -1.03
N GLU A 4 8.43 18.07 -2.02
CA GLU A 4 7.65 19.30 -1.79
C GLU A 4 6.21 19.14 -1.32
N LYS A 5 5.57 17.96 -1.28
CA LYS A 5 4.11 17.95 -1.03
C LYS A 5 3.57 16.71 -0.30
N PRO A 6 3.54 16.68 1.05
CA PRO A 6 2.35 16.15 1.68
C PRO A 6 1.19 17.10 1.32
N THR A 7 0.30 16.67 0.43
CA THR A 7 -0.89 17.49 0.16
C THR A 7 -1.82 17.40 1.37
N LYS A 8 -2.18 18.55 1.95
CA LYS A 8 -3.11 18.63 3.09
C LYS A 8 -4.46 17.96 2.82
N LYS A 9 -4.84 17.80 1.54
CA LYS A 9 -6.09 17.19 1.10
C LYS A 9 -5.82 16.16 0.00
N TRP A 10 -6.57 15.07 0.03
CA TRP A 10 -6.64 14.09 -1.04
C TRP A 10 -7.79 14.49 -1.97
N ARG A 11 -7.46 14.80 -3.23
CA ARG A 11 -8.43 15.25 -4.23
C ARG A 11 -9.37 14.09 -4.60
N PRO A 12 -10.69 14.32 -4.66
CA PRO A 12 -11.65 13.30 -5.07
C PRO A 12 -11.32 12.60 -6.39
N ALA A 13 -10.87 13.35 -7.40
CA ALA A 13 -10.48 12.78 -8.70
C ALA A 13 -9.30 11.80 -8.61
N ASP A 14 -8.35 12.04 -7.70
CA ASP A 14 -7.23 11.11 -7.49
C ASP A 14 -7.68 9.87 -6.71
N ILE A 15 -8.65 10.00 -5.80
CA ILE A 15 -9.29 8.87 -5.13
C ILE A 15 -10.04 8.00 -6.15
N ASP A 16 -10.82 8.63 -7.03
CA ASP A 16 -11.62 7.94 -8.05
C ASP A 16 -10.70 7.13 -8.99
N ALA A 17 -9.64 7.76 -9.49
CA ALA A 17 -8.69 7.07 -10.37
C ALA A 17 -7.89 5.96 -9.65
N LEU A 18 -7.57 6.12 -8.35
CA LEU A 18 -6.94 5.06 -7.58
C LEU A 18 -7.91 3.87 -7.35
N LEU A 19 -9.18 4.15 -7.09
CA LEU A 19 -10.22 3.13 -6.94
C LEU A 19 -10.49 2.38 -8.25
N ASP A 20 -10.38 3.06 -9.40
CA ASP A 20 -10.49 2.42 -10.72
C ASP A 20 -9.36 1.41 -10.96
N LEU A 21 -8.12 1.73 -10.57
CA LEU A 21 -7.01 0.76 -10.59
C LEU A 21 -7.29 -0.41 -9.64
N ALA A 22 -7.78 -0.12 -8.43
CA ALA A 22 -8.03 -1.15 -7.41
C ALA A 22 -9.09 -2.18 -7.85
N ARG A 23 -10.03 -1.83 -8.73
CA ARG A 23 -11.01 -2.79 -9.29
C ARG A 23 -10.37 -3.96 -10.03
N VAL A 24 -9.19 -3.77 -10.63
CA VAL A 24 -8.47 -4.87 -11.30
C VAL A 24 -8.13 -5.97 -10.30
N MET A 25 -7.80 -5.60 -9.06
CA MET A 25 -7.46 -6.54 -7.99
C MET A 25 -8.65 -7.33 -7.46
N GLU A 26 -9.88 -6.90 -7.77
CA GLU A 26 -11.12 -7.57 -7.38
C GLU A 26 -11.57 -8.61 -8.41
N SER A 27 -10.85 -8.72 -9.53
CA SER A 27 -11.18 -9.69 -10.59
C SER A 27 -11.03 -11.14 -10.08
N PRO A 28 -11.90 -12.07 -10.53
CA PRO A 28 -11.73 -13.47 -10.21
C PRO A 28 -10.36 -13.97 -10.64
N ASN A 29 -9.69 -14.73 -9.77
CA ASN A 29 -8.35 -15.25 -9.98
C ASN A 29 -7.26 -14.17 -10.12
N PHE A 30 -7.49 -12.97 -9.61
CA PHE A 30 -6.43 -11.97 -9.54
C PHE A 30 -5.25 -12.49 -8.72
N GLU A 31 -4.08 -12.54 -9.36
CA GLU A 31 -2.82 -12.85 -8.72
C GLU A 31 -2.03 -11.55 -8.55
N ILE A 32 -1.77 -11.15 -7.30
CA ILE A 32 -1.08 -9.89 -7.00
C ILE A 32 0.42 -9.96 -7.35
N MET A 33 1.04 -11.11 -7.13
CA MET A 33 2.45 -11.36 -7.42
C MET A 33 2.71 -12.85 -7.56
N THR A 34 3.72 -13.17 -8.36
CA THR A 34 4.35 -14.49 -8.40
C THR A 34 5.75 -14.43 -7.81
N TRP A 35 6.25 -15.56 -7.35
CA TRP A 35 7.66 -15.75 -7.01
C TRP A 35 8.24 -16.69 -8.05
N PRO A 36 9.05 -16.19 -9.02
CA PRO A 36 9.61 -17.04 -10.05
C PRO A 36 10.54 -18.07 -9.42
N ASP A 37 10.44 -19.31 -9.88
CA ASP A 37 11.41 -20.35 -9.54
C ASP A 37 12.61 -20.17 -10.47
N LEU A 38 13.72 -19.66 -9.94
CA LEU A 38 14.93 -19.38 -10.70
C LEU A 38 15.91 -20.55 -10.54
N PRO A 39 16.31 -21.22 -11.64
CA PRO A 39 17.28 -22.30 -11.54
C PRO A 39 18.64 -21.76 -11.11
N ASP A 40 19.46 -22.60 -10.49
CA ASP A 40 20.85 -22.24 -10.26
C ASP A 40 21.58 -22.05 -11.60
N LEU A 41 22.52 -21.11 -11.62
CA LEU A 41 23.41 -20.90 -12.75
C LEU A 41 24.76 -21.56 -12.46
N GLU A 42 25.45 -21.99 -13.51
CA GLU A 42 26.84 -22.40 -13.43
C GLU A 42 27.69 -21.46 -14.27
N GLU A 43 28.67 -20.80 -13.63
CA GLU A 43 29.62 -19.93 -14.32
C GLU A 43 31.04 -20.26 -13.86
N ASN A 44 31.92 -20.62 -14.80
CA ASN A 44 33.31 -21.03 -14.54
C ASN A 44 33.42 -22.15 -13.48
N GLY A 45 32.51 -23.13 -13.50
CA GLY A 45 32.47 -24.24 -12.53
C GLY A 45 32.01 -23.85 -11.12
N THR A 46 31.51 -22.62 -10.94
CA THR A 46 30.91 -22.16 -9.67
C THR A 46 29.39 -22.17 -9.79
N ARG A 47 28.71 -22.80 -8.81
CA ARG A 47 27.26 -22.75 -8.67
C ARG A 47 26.83 -21.40 -8.09
N ILE A 48 25.97 -20.70 -8.80
CA ILE A 48 25.38 -19.42 -8.39
C ILE A 48 23.91 -19.69 -8.05
N VAL A 49 23.59 -19.57 -6.75
CA VAL A 49 22.20 -19.65 -6.27
C VAL A 49 21.53 -18.32 -6.50
N GLN A 50 20.35 -18.35 -7.11
CA GLN A 50 19.54 -17.17 -7.37
C GLN A 50 18.48 -17.01 -6.29
N MET A 51 18.36 -15.81 -5.72
CA MET A 51 17.27 -15.43 -4.84
C MET A 51 16.23 -14.67 -5.67
N PRO A 52 15.01 -15.20 -5.85
CA PRO A 52 14.01 -14.54 -6.68
C PRO A 52 13.46 -13.28 -6.00
N TYR A 53 13.06 -12.31 -6.82
CA TYR A 53 12.25 -11.18 -6.41
C TYR A 53 10.79 -11.42 -6.81
N PRO A 54 9.81 -10.86 -6.09
CA PRO A 54 8.42 -10.96 -6.48
C PRO A 54 8.18 -10.23 -7.80
N GLU A 55 7.49 -10.90 -8.72
CA GLU A 55 6.99 -10.28 -9.94
C GLU A 55 5.54 -9.85 -9.71
N TYR A 56 5.33 -8.56 -9.52
CA TYR A 56 4.00 -8.01 -9.25
C TYR A 56 3.16 -7.88 -10.52
N ASN A 57 1.84 -8.03 -10.35
CA ASN A 57 0.88 -7.61 -11.35
C ASN A 57 1.10 -6.12 -11.71
N PRO A 58 1.10 -5.74 -13.00
CA PRO A 58 1.38 -4.35 -13.42
C PRO A 58 0.52 -3.28 -12.73
N VAL A 59 -0.72 -3.62 -12.33
CA VAL A 59 -1.59 -2.67 -11.62
C VAL A 59 -1.00 -2.20 -10.29
N VAL A 60 -0.20 -3.04 -9.60
CA VAL A 60 0.47 -2.67 -8.35
C VAL A 60 1.46 -1.54 -8.62
N GLY A 61 2.23 -1.62 -9.71
CA GLY A 61 3.13 -0.55 -10.12
C GLY A 61 2.40 0.78 -10.37
N LEU A 62 1.25 0.73 -11.05
CA LEU A 62 0.40 1.91 -11.30
C LEU A 62 -0.16 2.50 -10.00
N ILE A 63 -0.61 1.65 -9.07
CA ILE A 63 -1.07 2.06 -7.74
C ILE A 63 0.06 2.74 -6.98
N VAL A 64 1.26 2.13 -6.92
CA VAL A 64 2.43 2.70 -6.24
C VAL A 64 2.79 4.05 -6.85
N GLN A 65 2.85 4.15 -8.18
CA GLN A 65 3.12 5.41 -8.87
C GLN A 65 2.10 6.48 -8.48
N MET A 66 0.81 6.16 -8.52
CA MET A 66 -0.27 7.09 -8.17
C MET A 66 -0.19 7.54 -6.70
N LEU A 67 0.18 6.65 -5.78
CA LEU A 67 0.35 6.98 -4.36
C LEU A 67 1.47 8.01 -4.13
N TYR A 68 2.49 8.07 -4.99
CA TYR A 68 3.58 9.05 -4.89
C TYR A 68 3.37 10.32 -5.72
N GLU A 69 2.74 10.21 -6.89
CA GLU A 69 2.71 11.30 -7.88
C GLU A 69 1.43 12.14 -7.83
N SER A 70 0.42 11.70 -7.06
CA SER A 70 -0.86 12.40 -6.92
C SER A 70 -1.04 13.05 -5.54
N SER A 71 -2.22 13.62 -5.31
CA SER A 71 -2.60 14.08 -3.97
C SER A 71 -2.88 12.94 -2.98
N ALA A 72 -2.55 11.69 -3.31
CA ALA A 72 -2.55 10.58 -2.38
C ALA A 72 -1.31 10.57 -1.47
N TYR A 73 -0.20 11.21 -1.85
CA TYR A 73 1.01 11.19 -1.01
C TYR A 73 0.84 11.99 0.28
N ILE A 74 0.98 11.34 1.42
CA ILE A 74 1.06 11.94 2.76
C ILE A 74 2.37 11.50 3.39
N ASP A 75 2.92 12.29 4.33
CA ASP A 75 4.04 11.80 5.16
C ASP A 75 3.57 10.56 5.95
N PRO A 76 4.05 9.36 5.64
CA PRO A 76 3.52 8.14 6.23
C PRO A 76 3.95 7.93 7.69
N TYR A 77 4.97 8.68 8.15
CA TYR A 77 5.48 8.60 9.52
C TYR A 77 5.03 9.79 10.38
N GLY A 78 4.38 10.78 9.78
CA GLY A 78 3.82 11.93 10.49
C GLY A 78 2.63 11.53 11.36
N THR A 79 2.49 12.22 12.50
CA THR A 79 1.32 12.11 13.37
C THR A 79 0.08 12.67 12.69
N LEU A 80 -1.03 11.93 12.75
CA LEU A 80 -2.34 12.40 12.31
C LEU A 80 -3.14 12.92 13.52
N PRO A 81 -3.96 13.98 13.37
CA PRO A 81 -4.82 14.48 14.44
C PRO A 81 -5.78 13.42 15.00
N GLU A 82 -6.20 12.47 14.16
CA GLU A 82 -7.07 11.35 14.53
C GLU A 82 -6.33 10.12 15.09
N ASP A 83 -5.02 10.19 15.27
CA ASP A 83 -4.27 9.07 15.86
C ASP A 83 -4.61 8.89 17.34
N PRO A 84 -4.76 7.64 17.81
CA PRO A 84 -4.95 7.38 19.23
C PRO A 84 -3.65 7.67 20.00
N GLU A 85 -3.77 8.33 21.15
CA GLU A 85 -2.69 8.32 22.14
C GLU A 85 -2.71 7.00 22.89
N VAL A 86 -1.53 6.41 23.11
CA VAL A 86 -1.37 5.20 23.92
C VAL A 86 -0.42 5.54 25.05
N ASP A 87 -0.90 5.46 26.29
CA ASP A 87 -0.12 5.79 27.51
C ASP A 87 0.53 7.19 27.46
N GLY A 88 -0.20 8.18 26.92
CA GLY A 88 0.28 9.56 26.77
C GLY A 88 1.38 9.72 25.72
N ARG A 89 1.61 8.71 24.88
CA ARG A 89 2.55 8.77 23.76
C ARG A 89 1.79 8.90 22.44
N PRO A 90 2.30 9.73 21.51
CA PRO A 90 1.79 9.76 20.15
C PRO A 90 1.90 8.39 19.49
N PHE A 91 0.89 8.03 18.69
CA PHE A 91 0.92 6.86 17.84
C PHE A 91 2.21 6.81 17.01
N GLN A 92 2.81 5.63 16.92
CA GLN A 92 4.01 5.37 16.12
C GLN A 92 3.63 4.50 14.93
N PRO A 93 3.61 5.04 13.69
CA PRO A 93 3.30 4.25 12.51
C PRO A 93 4.35 3.18 12.22
N MET A 94 5.60 3.39 12.64
CA MET A 94 6.67 2.39 12.52
C MET A 94 6.41 1.24 13.48
N GLY A 95 6.23 0.03 12.92
CA GLY A 95 5.93 -1.17 13.69
C GLY A 95 4.45 -1.31 14.09
N ALA A 96 3.58 -0.39 13.66
CA ALA A 96 2.14 -0.56 13.81
C ALA A 96 1.63 -1.67 12.90
N GLU A 97 0.71 -2.49 13.42
CA GLU A 97 -0.04 -3.44 12.63
C GLU A 97 -1.36 -2.84 12.16
N PHE A 98 -1.70 -3.08 10.90
CA PHE A 98 -2.96 -2.67 10.29
C PHE A 98 -3.73 -3.91 9.84
N PRO A 99 -4.32 -4.69 10.77
CA PRO A 99 -5.13 -5.85 10.41
C PRO A 99 -6.41 -5.42 9.66
N PRO A 100 -7.08 -6.32 8.91
CA PRO A 100 -8.25 -5.95 8.11
C PRO A 100 -9.39 -5.26 8.90
N ASP A 101 -9.56 -5.61 10.18
CA ASP A 101 -10.57 -5.06 11.10
C ASP A 101 -10.24 -3.66 11.65
N TYR A 102 -9.03 -3.15 11.37
CA TYR A 102 -8.68 -1.75 11.58
C TYR A 102 -9.50 -0.82 10.66
N PHE A 103 -9.67 -1.20 9.39
CA PHE A 103 -10.17 -0.32 8.34
C PHE A 103 -11.64 0.10 8.43
N PRO A 104 -12.60 -0.69 8.95
CA PRO A 104 -13.99 -0.25 9.07
C PRO A 104 -14.18 1.09 9.80
N ARG A 105 -13.28 1.44 10.72
CA ARG A 105 -13.32 2.70 11.49
C ARG A 105 -12.23 3.70 11.09
N ALA A 106 -11.33 3.32 10.19
CA ALA A 106 -10.23 4.17 9.78
C ALA A 106 -10.74 5.44 9.07
N THR A 107 -10.08 6.56 9.34
CA THR A 107 -10.31 7.83 8.64
C THR A 107 -9.69 7.81 7.24
N LEU A 108 -10.01 8.82 6.44
CA LEU A 108 -9.40 9.00 5.12
C LEU A 108 -7.88 9.10 5.19
N ASN A 109 -7.31 9.87 6.12
CA ASN A 109 -5.85 10.00 6.20
C ASN A 109 -5.19 8.75 6.80
N GLN A 110 -5.87 8.00 7.67
CA GLN A 110 -5.36 6.72 8.16
C GLN A 110 -5.26 5.68 7.04
N VAL A 111 -6.30 5.57 6.19
CA VAL A 111 -6.26 4.73 4.98
C VAL A 111 -5.17 5.19 4.03
N ARG A 112 -5.10 6.50 3.77
CA ARG A 112 -4.09 7.13 2.91
C ARG A 112 -2.67 6.82 3.39
N ARG A 113 -2.40 7.02 4.68
CA ARG A 113 -1.12 6.71 5.34
C ARG A 113 -0.76 5.24 5.18
N TYR A 114 -1.70 4.34 5.46
CA TYR A 114 -1.48 2.91 5.32
C TYR A 114 -1.06 2.53 3.90
N LEU A 115 -1.78 3.01 2.87
CA LEU A 115 -1.43 2.71 1.48
C LEU A 115 -0.02 3.19 1.13
N VAL A 116 0.35 4.41 1.55
CA VAL A 116 1.72 4.92 1.36
C VAL A 116 2.74 4.10 2.16
N LEU A 117 2.44 3.68 3.40
CA LEU A 117 3.29 2.80 4.21
C LEU A 117 3.54 1.47 3.51
N CYS A 118 2.55 0.84 2.88
CA CYS A 118 2.77 -0.38 2.10
C CYS A 118 3.82 -0.18 1.01
N THR A 119 3.78 0.95 0.28
CA THR A 119 4.80 1.26 -0.73
C THR A 119 6.20 1.51 -0.15
N ARG A 120 6.28 1.96 1.11
CA ARG A 120 7.54 2.14 1.83
C ARG A 120 8.05 0.79 2.32
N GLY A 121 7.18 -0.05 2.88
CA GLY A 121 7.49 -1.40 3.34
C GLY A 121 8.08 -2.26 2.23
N GLU A 122 7.57 -2.13 1.00
CA GLU A 122 8.13 -2.83 -0.17
C GLU A 122 9.60 -2.51 -0.44
N LYS A 123 10.04 -1.28 -0.14
CA LYS A 123 11.45 -0.89 -0.32
C LYS A 123 12.40 -1.53 0.71
N PHE A 124 11.85 -2.09 1.78
CA PHE A 124 12.61 -2.70 2.88
C PHE A 124 12.42 -4.22 2.95
N CYS A 125 11.30 -4.74 2.45
CA CYS A 125 10.95 -6.15 2.48
C CYS A 125 10.25 -6.50 1.17
N ASP A 126 10.98 -7.20 0.29
CA ASP A 126 10.43 -7.68 -0.97
C ASP A 126 9.20 -8.57 -0.69
N GLY A 127 8.09 -8.30 -1.37
CA GLY A 127 6.86 -9.04 -1.21
C GLY A 127 5.90 -8.47 -0.16
N HIS A 128 6.23 -7.34 0.46
CA HIS A 128 5.43 -6.73 1.53
C HIS A 128 4.01 -6.37 1.07
N ILE A 129 3.84 -5.69 -0.07
CA ILE A 129 2.52 -5.37 -0.62
C ILE A 129 1.73 -6.65 -0.89
N GLY A 130 2.38 -7.66 -1.46
CA GLY A 130 1.77 -8.96 -1.71
C GLY A 130 1.35 -9.69 -0.43
N ALA A 131 2.14 -9.59 0.63
CA ALA A 131 1.80 -10.12 1.95
C ALA A 131 0.60 -9.39 2.57
N GLU A 132 0.58 -8.06 2.53
CA GLU A 132 -0.54 -7.24 3.01
C GLU A 132 -1.83 -7.49 2.23
N PHE A 133 -1.72 -7.80 0.93
CA PHE A 133 -2.85 -8.23 0.12
C PHE A 133 -3.37 -9.60 0.54
N LYS A 134 -2.49 -10.60 0.68
CA LYS A 134 -2.86 -11.96 1.13
C LYS A 134 -3.44 -11.96 2.55
N LYS A 135 -2.96 -11.08 3.43
CA LYS A 135 -3.52 -10.84 4.77
C LYS A 135 -4.93 -10.24 4.73
N GLY A 136 -5.31 -9.60 3.62
CA GLY A 136 -6.59 -8.92 3.44
C GLY A 136 -6.60 -7.44 3.86
N SER A 137 -5.50 -6.94 4.42
CA SER A 137 -5.38 -5.55 4.87
C SER A 137 -5.39 -4.58 3.70
N PHE A 138 -4.67 -4.90 2.62
CA PHE A 138 -4.64 -4.06 1.43
C PHE A 138 -6.03 -3.97 0.75
N PRO A 139 -6.75 -5.07 0.47
CA PRO A 139 -8.15 -5.02 0.04
C PRO A 139 -9.08 -4.25 1.01
N ALA A 140 -8.96 -4.45 2.32
CA ALA A 140 -9.79 -3.78 3.31
C ALA A 140 -9.59 -2.25 3.30
N ALA A 141 -8.37 -1.79 3.07
CA ALA A 141 -8.06 -0.37 2.91
C ALA A 141 -8.79 0.23 1.69
N PHE A 142 -8.78 -0.45 0.53
CA PHE A 142 -9.51 0.00 -0.66
C PHE A 142 -11.03 -0.05 -0.48
N ALA A 143 -11.54 -1.07 0.19
CA ALA A 143 -12.96 -1.15 0.53
C ALA A 143 -13.39 0.03 1.41
N ARG A 144 -12.57 0.40 2.42
CA ARG A 144 -12.82 1.57 3.25
C ARG A 144 -12.71 2.87 2.45
N LEU A 145 -11.71 3.00 1.58
CA LEU A 145 -11.54 4.18 0.72
C LEU A 145 -12.78 4.41 -0.15
N ARG A 146 -13.37 3.35 -0.69
CA ARG A 146 -14.61 3.41 -1.49
C ARG A 146 -15.81 3.89 -0.67
N ALA A 147 -15.96 3.40 0.56
CA ALA A 147 -17.02 3.84 1.47
C ALA A 147 -16.87 5.34 1.78
N LEU A 148 -15.67 5.77 2.20
CA LEU A 148 -15.34 7.17 2.47
C LEU A 148 -15.58 8.06 1.25
N ARG A 149 -15.22 7.60 0.05
CA ARG A 149 -15.42 8.36 -1.19
C ARG A 149 -16.91 8.57 -1.49
N SER A 150 -17.74 7.58 -1.19
CA SER A 150 -19.20 7.64 -1.36
C SER A 150 -19.82 8.62 -0.37
N GLU A 151 -19.34 8.65 0.88
CA GLU A 151 -19.76 9.61 1.91
C GLU A 151 -19.45 11.07 1.50
N MET A 152 -18.38 11.32 0.74
CA MET A 152 -18.02 12.67 0.25
C MET A 152 -18.88 13.17 -0.93
N ASN A 153 -19.64 12.28 -1.57
CA ASN A 153 -20.55 12.61 -2.68
C ASN A 153 -22.01 12.82 -2.23
N LEU A 154 -22.30 12.62 -0.94
CA LEU A 154 -23.57 12.91 -0.29
C LEU A 154 -23.52 14.31 0.36
#